data_AF-A0AA35JRJ5-F1
#
_entry.id   AF-A0AA35JRJ5-F1
#
_cell.length_a   1.000
_cell.length_b   1.000
_cell.length_c   1.000
_cell.angle_alpha   90.00
_cell.angle_beta   90.00
_cell.angle_gamma   90.00
#
_symmetry.space_group_name_H-M   'P 1'
#
loop_
_entity.id
_entity.type
_entity.pdbx_description
1 polymer ?
#
loop_
_entity_poly.entity_id
_entity_poly.type
_entity_poly.pdbx_seq_one_letter_code
_entity_poly.pdbx_strand_id
1 'polypeptide(L)'
;MCSAHTYHFIMSMFNKKRKWAELRDRKRNFRCPFPTLLILLLVSPGLLQSLIFAVCEAATGGKMVRKLKFHEQKLLKKLDLVNWEAASGNLAELRVLRRFRLQRREDYTRYNQLSRAVRELARRIRDLGEAPESAAFRARSTAALLEKLYAMGLVASKSSLELCDRVSASSFCRRRLPCLLLKLRMAQNLKSAVTFVEQGHVRVGPEVVTDPAFLVTRAMEDFITWTDSSRIRQHVLNYNQERDDFDLAC
;
A
#
# COMPACT_ATOMS: atom_id res chain seq x y z
N MET A 1 3.74 61.84 15.32
CA MET A 1 5.09 61.25 15.37
C MET A 1 4.96 59.83 15.89
N CYS A 2 4.81 58.87 14.97
CA CYS A 2 4.72 57.44 15.25
C CYS A 2 5.21 56.71 14.00
N SER A 3 5.81 55.53 14.20
CA SER A 3 6.20 54.56 13.16
C SER A 3 7.60 54.72 12.54
N ALA A 4 8.62 54.27 13.27
CA ALA A 4 9.91 53.87 12.68
C ALA A 4 10.53 52.61 13.33
N HIS A 5 9.92 52.03 14.38
CA HIS A 5 10.53 50.95 15.16
C HIS A 5 10.11 49.53 14.77
N THR A 6 9.19 49.35 13.83
CA THR A 6 8.70 48.02 13.40
C THR A 6 9.41 47.44 12.18
N TYR A 7 10.20 48.22 11.44
CA TYR A 7 10.85 47.74 10.20
C TYR A 7 12.25 47.14 10.39
N HIS A 8 12.94 47.43 11.50
CA HIS A 8 14.31 46.95 11.71
C HIS A 8 14.39 45.49 12.18
N PHE A 9 13.29 44.92 12.69
CA PHE A 9 13.26 43.55 13.20
C PHE A 9 12.96 42.49 12.12
N ILE A 10 12.16 42.85 11.09
CA ILE A 10 11.78 41.93 10.01
C ILE A 10 12.95 41.72 9.01
N MET A 11 13.80 42.73 8.79
CA MET A 11 14.99 42.62 7.93
C MET A 11 16.10 41.74 8.51
N SER A 12 16.20 41.62 9.84
CA SER A 12 17.20 40.76 10.51
C SER A 12 16.91 39.25 10.33
N MET A 13 15.64 38.86 10.30
CA MET A 13 15.23 37.46 10.09
C MET A 13 15.41 36.99 8.64
N PHE A 14 15.26 37.87 7.66
CA PHE A 14 15.42 37.52 6.24
C PHE A 14 16.88 37.29 5.85
N ASN A 15 17.82 38.02 6.46
CA ASN A 15 19.25 37.91 6.16
C ASN A 15 19.88 36.63 6.75
N LYS A 16 19.30 36.07 7.82
CA LYS A 16 19.72 34.78 8.39
C LYS A 16 19.35 33.62 7.46
N LYS A 17 18.17 33.61 6.82
CA LYS A 17 17.75 32.53 5.90
C LYS A 17 18.59 32.43 4.62
N ARG A 18 19.14 33.54 4.10
CA ARG A 18 20.03 33.51 2.92
C ARG A 18 21.40 32.87 3.23
N LYS A 19 21.97 33.15 4.39
CA LYS A 19 23.30 32.62 4.80
C LYS A 19 23.31 31.09 4.98
N TRP A 20 22.17 30.50 5.35
CA TRP A 20 22.00 29.03 5.45
C TRP A 20 21.74 28.34 4.11
N ALA A 21 21.35 29.08 3.07
CA ALA A 21 21.20 28.55 1.71
C ALA A 21 22.57 28.51 0.98
N GLU A 22 23.44 29.49 1.22
CA GLU A 22 24.81 29.52 0.67
C GLU A 22 25.78 28.53 1.33
N LEU A 23 25.54 28.13 2.59
CA LEU A 23 26.35 27.10 3.26
C LEU A 23 25.96 25.65 2.87
N ARG A 24 24.83 25.46 2.19
CA ARG A 24 24.38 24.12 1.76
C ARG A 24 25.02 23.67 0.45
N ASP A 25 25.56 24.59 -0.34
CA ASP A 25 26.22 24.29 -1.64
C ASP A 25 27.75 24.15 -1.55
N ARG A 26 28.35 24.32 -0.36
CA ARG A 26 29.80 24.20 -0.12
C ARG A 26 30.26 22.86 0.44
N LYS A 27 29.44 21.81 0.37
CA LYS A 27 29.83 20.41 0.67
C LYS A 27 29.93 19.58 -0.62
N ARG A 28 30.80 20.01 -1.53
CA ARG A 28 31.32 19.21 -2.64
C ARG A 28 32.81 19.50 -2.77
N ASN A 29 33.58 18.79 -1.94
CA ASN A 29 35.01 18.51 -2.01
C ASN A 29 35.57 18.45 -0.59
N PHE A 30 35.35 17.32 0.09
CA PHE A 30 36.31 16.83 1.06
C PHE A 30 36.92 15.58 0.46
N ARG A 31 38.11 15.73 -0.13
CA ARG A 31 39.05 14.62 -0.26
C ARG A 31 39.45 14.27 1.16
N CYS A 32 38.95 13.15 1.67
CA CYS A 32 39.39 12.62 2.94
C CYS A 32 40.84 12.09 2.75
N PRO A 33 41.85 12.59 3.48
CA PRO A 33 43.13 11.90 3.53
C PRO A 33 42.95 10.61 4.33
N PHE A 34 43.47 9.52 3.79
CA PHE A 34 43.17 8.14 4.15
C PHE A 34 43.92 7.51 5.35
N PRO A 35 44.45 8.21 6.39
CA PRO A 35 44.99 7.48 7.55
C PRO A 35 44.29 7.68 8.91
N THR A 36 43.25 8.51 9.04
CA THR A 36 42.64 8.78 10.37
C THR A 36 41.48 7.86 10.78
N LEU A 37 41.02 6.97 9.89
CA LEU A 37 39.85 6.10 10.12
C LEU A 37 40.16 4.83 10.94
N LEU A 38 41.43 4.51 11.17
CA LEU A 38 41.82 3.29 11.91
C LEU A 38 41.76 3.46 13.44
N ILE A 39 41.81 4.70 13.95
CA ILE A 39 41.89 4.96 15.40
C ILE A 39 40.49 5.00 16.06
N LEU A 40 39.41 5.17 15.29
CA LEU A 40 38.03 5.27 15.79
C LEU A 40 37.26 3.95 15.88
N LEU A 41 37.83 2.83 15.40
CA LEU A 41 37.16 1.51 15.39
C LEU A 41 37.26 0.74 16.72
N LEU A 42 37.96 1.24 17.73
CA LEU A 42 38.20 0.52 18.99
C LEU A 42 37.40 1.02 20.20
N VAL A 43 36.56 2.05 20.06
CA VAL A 43 35.78 2.59 21.19
C VAL A 43 34.33 2.84 20.77
N SER A 44 33.43 1.96 21.23
CA SER A 44 31.95 2.08 21.21
C SER A 44 31.21 1.55 19.95
N PRO A 45 30.63 0.32 20.00
CA PRO A 45 29.78 -0.22 18.93
C PRO A 45 28.43 0.51 18.74
N GLY A 46 28.05 1.44 19.62
CA GLY A 46 26.79 2.19 19.54
C GLY A 46 26.75 3.34 18.51
N LEU A 47 27.90 3.79 18.00
CA LEU A 47 27.96 4.87 17.00
C LEU A 47 27.92 4.36 15.55
N LEU A 48 28.13 3.05 15.34
CA LEU A 48 28.08 2.44 14.01
C LEU A 48 26.64 2.45 13.45
N GLN A 49 25.63 2.28 14.31
CA GLN A 49 24.24 2.20 13.87
C GLN A 49 23.66 3.57 13.48
N SER A 50 24.06 4.65 14.16
CA SER A 50 23.63 6.01 13.83
C SER A 50 24.34 6.57 12.59
N LEU A 51 25.62 6.22 12.38
CA LEU A 51 26.35 6.57 11.16
C LEU A 51 25.89 5.77 9.94
N ILE A 52 25.58 4.48 10.09
CA ILE A 52 24.99 3.68 9.00
C ILE A 52 23.58 4.22 8.66
N PHE A 53 22.76 4.60 9.64
CA PHE A 53 21.45 5.20 9.38
C PHE A 53 21.57 6.57 8.68
N ALA A 54 22.51 7.42 9.12
CA ALA A 54 22.75 8.74 8.51
C ALA A 54 23.35 8.67 7.10
N VAL A 55 24.19 7.68 6.80
CA VAL A 55 24.76 7.46 5.46
C VAL A 55 23.72 6.83 4.52
N CYS A 56 22.84 5.97 5.01
CA CYS A 56 21.84 5.31 4.18
C CYS A 56 20.63 6.21 3.85
N GLU A 57 20.25 7.14 4.74
CA GLU A 57 19.14 8.07 4.50
C GLU A 57 19.49 9.21 3.51
N ALA A 58 20.78 9.46 3.27
CA ALA A 58 21.24 10.43 2.27
C ALA A 58 21.23 9.89 0.81
N ALA A 59 21.03 8.58 0.61
CA ALA A 59 21.18 7.94 -0.70
C ALA A 59 19.88 7.78 -1.52
N THR A 60 18.71 8.16 -0.98
CA THR A 60 17.44 8.18 -1.72
C THR A 60 16.96 9.60 -2.03
N GLY A 61 17.87 10.46 -2.45
CA GLY A 61 17.54 11.72 -3.11
C GLY A 61 17.43 11.53 -4.62
N GLY A 62 16.35 10.90 -5.08
CA GLY A 62 16.04 10.85 -6.51
C GLY A 62 16.03 12.27 -7.09
N LYS A 63 17.00 12.58 -7.97
CA LYS A 63 17.09 13.88 -8.65
C LYS A 63 15.82 14.10 -9.48
N MET A 64 14.86 14.81 -8.91
CA MET A 64 13.73 15.32 -9.68
C MET A 64 14.28 16.35 -10.67
N VAL A 65 13.97 16.17 -11.96
CA VAL A 65 14.43 17.04 -13.05
C VAL A 65 14.10 18.50 -12.73
N ARG A 66 15.04 19.42 -13.03
CA ARG A 66 14.82 20.86 -12.84
C ARG A 66 13.53 21.30 -13.53
N LYS A 67 12.81 22.27 -12.96
CA LYS A 67 11.65 22.86 -13.64
C LYS A 67 12.12 23.58 -14.91
N LEU A 68 11.53 23.23 -16.05
CA LEU A 68 11.79 23.86 -17.35
C LEU A 68 11.29 25.32 -17.34
N LYS A 69 12.04 26.21 -18.00
CA LYS A 69 11.65 27.61 -18.20
C LYS A 69 10.52 27.69 -19.23
N PHE A 70 9.80 28.81 -19.27
CA PHE A 70 8.62 28.98 -20.14
C PHE A 70 8.90 28.71 -21.63
N HIS A 71 10.03 29.20 -22.17
CA HIS A 71 10.40 28.95 -23.57
C HIS A 71 10.77 27.48 -23.82
N GLU A 72 11.43 26.82 -22.86
CA GLU A 72 11.77 25.39 -22.93
C GLU A 72 10.49 24.53 -22.92
N GLN A 73 9.51 24.87 -22.07
CA GLN A 73 8.20 24.19 -22.02
C GLN A 73 7.39 24.41 -23.30
N LYS A 74 7.47 25.60 -23.91
CA LYS A 74 6.79 25.90 -25.17
C LYS A 74 7.35 25.07 -26.34
N LEU A 75 8.64 24.76 -26.32
CA LEU A 75 9.29 23.85 -27.29
C LEU A 75 8.98 22.38 -26.98
N LEU A 76 9.08 21.99 -25.71
CA LEU A 76 9.00 20.60 -25.24
C LEU A 76 7.61 20.25 -24.68
N LYS A 77 6.55 20.55 -25.42
CA LYS A 77 5.16 20.34 -24.95
C LYS A 77 4.76 18.89 -24.74
N LYS A 78 5.37 17.95 -25.48
CA LYS A 78 5.09 16.51 -25.41
C LYS A 78 6.05 15.75 -24.48
N LEU A 79 7.04 16.43 -23.91
CA LEU A 79 8.09 15.78 -23.14
C LEU A 79 7.67 15.62 -21.68
N ASP A 80 7.16 14.45 -21.34
CA ASP A 80 6.97 14.01 -19.95
C ASP A 80 7.80 12.75 -19.69
N LEU A 81 8.91 12.89 -18.96
CA LEU A 81 9.81 11.78 -18.65
C LEU A 81 9.21 10.75 -17.68
N VAL A 82 8.21 11.16 -16.89
CA VAL A 82 7.60 10.33 -15.84
C VAL A 82 6.31 9.67 -16.33
N ASN A 83 5.54 10.37 -17.15
CA ASN A 83 4.23 9.92 -17.61
C ASN A 83 4.20 9.91 -19.15
N TRP A 84 4.58 8.77 -19.73
CA TRP A 84 4.52 8.56 -21.17
C TRP A 84 3.30 7.69 -21.53
N GLU A 85 2.77 7.85 -22.73
CA GLU A 85 1.42 7.35 -23.09
C GLU A 85 1.26 5.84 -23.01
N ALA A 86 2.27 5.04 -23.39
CA ALA A 86 2.19 3.58 -23.25
C ALA A 86 2.39 3.10 -21.79
N ALA A 87 2.79 3.99 -20.88
CA ALA A 87 2.73 3.79 -19.43
C ALA A 87 1.43 4.35 -18.80
N SER A 88 0.42 4.77 -19.57
CA SER A 88 -0.83 5.37 -19.06
C SER A 88 -1.54 4.51 -17.99
N GLY A 89 -1.37 3.18 -18.03
CA GLY A 89 -1.85 2.27 -16.97
C GLY A 89 -1.02 2.27 -15.67
N ASN A 90 0.25 2.67 -15.72
CA ASN A 90 1.20 2.53 -14.62
C ASN A 90 0.86 3.42 -13.42
N LEU A 91 0.39 4.66 -13.64
CA LEU A 91 0.08 5.58 -12.53
C LEU A 91 -1.16 5.16 -11.74
N ALA A 92 -2.20 4.67 -12.42
CA ALA A 92 -3.39 4.14 -11.75
C ALA A 92 -3.03 2.87 -10.96
N GLU A 93 -2.25 1.98 -11.57
CA GLU A 93 -1.80 0.75 -10.94
C GLU A 93 -0.87 1.01 -9.75
N LEU A 94 0.13 1.90 -9.88
CA LEU A 94 1.02 2.29 -8.79
C LEU A 94 0.26 2.95 -7.62
N ARG A 95 -0.84 3.67 -7.90
CA ARG A 95 -1.73 4.19 -6.85
C ARG A 95 -2.40 3.07 -6.08
N VAL A 96 -2.89 2.03 -6.78
CA VAL A 96 -3.53 0.87 -6.14
C VAL A 96 -2.51 0.05 -5.35
N LEU A 97 -1.33 -0.23 -5.92
CA LEU A 97 -0.25 -0.93 -5.23
C LEU A 97 0.15 -0.23 -3.93
N ARG A 98 0.33 1.10 -3.97
CA ARG A 98 0.68 1.88 -2.78
C ARG A 98 -0.44 1.87 -1.75
N ARG A 99 -1.70 2.00 -2.20
CA ARG A 99 -2.88 2.02 -1.32
C ARG A 99 -3.05 0.72 -0.55
N PHE A 100 -2.96 -0.43 -1.22
CA PHE A 100 -3.22 -1.74 -0.61
C PHE A 100 -1.94 -2.53 -0.28
N ARG A 101 -0.76 -1.91 -0.41
CA ARG A 101 0.54 -2.52 -0.11
C ARG A 101 0.70 -3.89 -0.76
N LEU A 102 0.45 -3.96 -2.08
CA LEU A 102 0.77 -5.15 -2.86
C LEU A 102 2.30 -5.23 -3.01
N GLN A 103 2.87 -6.37 -2.67
CA GLN A 103 4.32 -6.63 -2.79
C GLN A 103 4.71 -6.91 -4.23
N ARG A 104 3.93 -7.77 -4.88
CA ARG A 104 4.14 -8.22 -6.25
C ARG A 104 3.28 -7.45 -7.23
N ARG A 105 3.88 -6.99 -8.33
CA ARG A 105 3.17 -6.32 -9.43
C ARG A 105 2.27 -7.31 -10.16
N GLU A 106 2.72 -8.55 -10.26
CA GLU A 106 2.08 -9.65 -10.96
C GLU A 106 0.71 -9.98 -10.37
N ASP A 107 0.54 -9.79 -9.06
CA ASP A 107 -0.76 -10.03 -8.43
C ASP A 107 -1.81 -9.04 -8.91
N TYR A 108 -1.44 -7.77 -9.12
CA TYR A 108 -2.37 -6.79 -9.66
C TYR A 108 -2.75 -7.11 -11.12
N THR A 109 -1.78 -7.50 -11.95
CA THR A 109 -2.06 -7.83 -13.36
C THR A 109 -2.97 -9.04 -13.47
N ARG A 110 -2.76 -10.09 -12.64
CA ARG A 110 -3.66 -11.24 -12.52
C ARG A 110 -5.06 -10.85 -12.07
N TYR A 111 -5.20 -10.00 -11.05
CA TYR A 111 -6.53 -9.53 -10.62
C TYR A 111 -7.23 -8.70 -11.67
N ASN A 112 -6.49 -7.91 -12.45
CA ASN A 112 -7.05 -7.15 -13.55
C ASN A 112 -7.56 -8.08 -14.66
N GLN A 113 -6.81 -9.12 -15.03
CA GLN A 113 -7.24 -10.15 -15.97
C GLN A 113 -8.50 -10.88 -15.49
N LEU A 114 -8.54 -11.30 -14.22
CA LEU A 114 -9.72 -11.94 -13.62
C LEU A 114 -10.95 -11.02 -13.65
N SER A 115 -10.78 -9.74 -13.29
CA SER A 115 -11.87 -8.77 -13.34
C SER A 115 -12.39 -8.55 -14.77
N ARG A 116 -11.52 -8.59 -15.78
CA ARG A 116 -11.91 -8.52 -17.20
C ARG A 116 -12.70 -9.75 -17.62
N ALA A 117 -12.25 -10.95 -17.25
CA ALA A 117 -12.94 -12.20 -17.54
C ALA A 117 -14.37 -12.21 -16.92
N VAL A 118 -14.52 -11.71 -15.69
CA VAL A 118 -15.85 -11.60 -15.04
C VAL A 118 -16.76 -10.64 -15.82
N ARG A 119 -16.26 -9.47 -16.24
CA ARG A 119 -17.04 -8.50 -17.03
C ARG A 119 -17.39 -9.04 -18.40
N GLU A 120 -16.45 -9.72 -19.05
CA GLU A 120 -16.66 -10.33 -20.35
C GLU A 120 -17.73 -11.42 -20.27
N LEU A 121 -17.67 -12.28 -19.25
CA LEU A 121 -18.72 -13.27 -19.00
C LEU A 121 -20.07 -12.60 -18.76
N ALA A 122 -20.12 -11.53 -17.97
CA ALA A 122 -21.37 -10.79 -17.71
C ALA A 122 -21.94 -10.16 -18.99
N ARG A 123 -21.10 -9.64 -19.89
CA ARG A 123 -21.53 -9.11 -21.21
C ARG A 123 -22.02 -10.22 -22.11
N ARG A 124 -21.29 -11.33 -22.22
CA ARG A 124 -21.73 -12.50 -23.01
C ARG A 124 -23.08 -13.02 -22.55
N ILE A 125 -23.35 -13.04 -21.23
CA ILE A 125 -24.65 -13.44 -20.67
C ILE A 125 -25.75 -12.42 -21.04
N ARG A 126 -25.43 -11.12 -21.07
CA ARG A 126 -26.35 -10.05 -21.49
C ARG A 126 -26.70 -10.16 -22.97
N ASP A 127 -25.72 -10.49 -23.80
CA ASP A 127 -25.85 -10.57 -25.26
C ASP A 127 -26.54 -11.87 -25.72
N LEU A 128 -26.85 -12.79 -24.81
CA LEU A 128 -27.66 -13.98 -25.13
C LEU A 128 -29.05 -13.55 -25.60
N GLY A 129 -29.44 -14.03 -26.79
CA GLY A 129 -30.73 -13.72 -27.41
C GLY A 129 -31.94 -14.21 -26.62
N GLU A 130 -33.12 -13.71 -26.99
CA GLU A 130 -34.38 -13.90 -26.25
C GLU A 130 -35.11 -15.22 -26.53
N ALA A 131 -34.50 -16.13 -27.29
CA ALA A 131 -35.08 -17.44 -27.55
C ALA A 131 -35.41 -18.18 -26.23
N PRO A 132 -36.50 -18.95 -26.15
CA PRO A 132 -37.01 -19.52 -24.90
C PRO A 132 -35.98 -20.42 -24.18
N GLU A 133 -35.20 -21.21 -24.92
CA GLU A 133 -34.12 -22.03 -24.35
C GLU A 133 -32.95 -21.18 -23.82
N SER A 134 -32.59 -20.13 -24.54
CA SER A 134 -31.55 -19.17 -24.17
C SER A 134 -31.93 -18.33 -22.95
N ALA A 135 -33.21 -17.99 -22.79
CA ALA A 135 -33.72 -17.24 -21.65
C ALA A 135 -33.59 -18.02 -20.33
N ALA A 136 -33.88 -19.32 -20.34
CA ALA A 136 -33.71 -20.20 -19.18
C ALA A 136 -32.22 -20.37 -18.82
N PHE A 137 -31.34 -20.49 -19.83
CA PHE A 137 -29.89 -20.55 -19.61
C PHE A 137 -29.34 -19.23 -19.05
N ARG A 138 -29.81 -18.08 -19.54
CA ARG A 138 -29.44 -16.76 -19.05
C ARG A 138 -29.80 -16.59 -17.57
N ALA A 139 -31.00 -16.98 -17.16
CA ALA A 139 -31.45 -16.89 -15.77
C ALA A 139 -30.57 -17.74 -14.83
N ARG A 140 -30.34 -19.01 -15.19
CA ARG A 140 -29.48 -19.93 -14.42
C ARG A 140 -28.04 -19.42 -14.31
N SER A 141 -27.46 -19.00 -15.43
CA SER A 141 -26.07 -18.50 -15.48
C SER A 141 -25.89 -17.20 -14.71
N THR A 142 -26.87 -16.30 -14.79
CA THR A 142 -26.88 -15.04 -14.04
C THR A 142 -26.93 -15.31 -12.53
N ALA A 143 -27.82 -16.20 -12.09
CA ALA A 143 -27.91 -16.58 -10.68
C ALA A 143 -26.60 -17.21 -10.18
N ALA A 144 -26.03 -18.15 -10.94
CA ALA A 144 -24.77 -18.81 -10.58
C ALA A 144 -23.58 -17.83 -10.50
N LEU A 145 -23.48 -16.88 -11.45
CA LEU A 145 -22.43 -15.87 -11.45
C LEU A 145 -22.58 -14.93 -10.25
N LEU A 146 -23.78 -14.44 -9.98
CA LEU A 146 -24.05 -13.53 -8.86
C LEU A 146 -23.81 -14.22 -7.51
N GLU A 147 -24.22 -15.49 -7.37
CA GLU A 147 -23.97 -16.27 -6.16
C GLU A 147 -22.47 -16.40 -5.88
N LYS A 148 -21.69 -16.79 -6.90
CA LYS A 148 -20.24 -16.93 -6.78
C LYS A 148 -19.56 -15.62 -6.42
N LEU A 149 -19.91 -14.52 -7.09
CA LEU A 149 -19.33 -13.20 -6.83
C LEU A 149 -19.71 -12.67 -5.44
N TYR A 150 -20.93 -12.96 -4.98
CA TYR A 150 -21.38 -12.61 -3.64
C TYR A 150 -20.64 -13.42 -2.57
N ALA A 151 -20.55 -14.74 -2.72
CA ALA A 151 -19.85 -15.63 -1.80
C ALA A 151 -18.36 -15.24 -1.64
N MET A 152 -17.70 -14.86 -2.74
CA MET A 152 -16.32 -14.33 -2.71
C MET A 152 -16.20 -12.92 -2.11
N GLY A 153 -17.30 -12.18 -1.97
CA GLY A 153 -17.31 -10.84 -1.38
C GLY A 153 -16.95 -9.70 -2.34
N LEU A 154 -16.99 -9.93 -3.66
CA LEU A 154 -16.67 -8.91 -4.66
C LEU A 154 -17.83 -7.93 -4.90
N VAL A 155 -19.06 -8.41 -4.76
CA VAL A 155 -20.29 -7.64 -4.92
C VAL A 155 -21.07 -7.61 -3.61
N ALA A 156 -21.73 -6.50 -3.31
CA ALA A 156 -22.49 -6.28 -2.08
C ALA A 156 -23.86 -6.99 -2.06
N SER A 157 -24.57 -7.05 -3.18
CA SER A 157 -25.91 -7.63 -3.32
C SER A 157 -26.00 -8.56 -4.54
N LYS A 158 -26.99 -9.47 -4.55
CA LYS A 158 -27.23 -10.43 -5.64
C LYS A 158 -28.30 -9.94 -6.64
N SER A 159 -28.65 -8.66 -6.61
CA SER A 159 -29.86 -8.14 -7.25
C SER A 159 -29.71 -7.82 -8.74
N SER A 160 -28.53 -7.36 -9.19
CA SER A 160 -28.36 -6.88 -10.58
C SER A 160 -27.03 -7.27 -11.21
N LEU A 161 -27.10 -7.63 -12.49
CA LEU A 161 -25.93 -8.00 -13.32
C LEU A 161 -25.03 -6.78 -13.63
N GLU A 162 -25.56 -5.56 -13.53
CA GLU A 162 -24.80 -4.31 -13.69
C GLU A 162 -23.68 -4.17 -12.67
N LEU A 163 -23.84 -4.76 -11.49
CA LEU A 163 -22.80 -4.74 -10.45
C LEU A 163 -21.54 -5.47 -10.89
N CYS A 164 -21.66 -6.48 -11.77
CA CYS A 164 -20.54 -7.22 -12.33
C CYS A 164 -19.64 -6.33 -13.20
N ASP A 165 -20.20 -5.35 -13.92
CA ASP A 165 -19.42 -4.41 -14.73
C ASP A 165 -18.52 -3.51 -13.88
N ARG A 166 -18.94 -3.22 -12.64
CA ARG A 166 -18.19 -2.38 -11.69
C ARG A 166 -17.06 -3.13 -10.98
N VAL A 167 -17.02 -4.46 -11.05
CA VAL A 167 -15.97 -5.28 -10.41
C VAL A 167 -14.61 -4.92 -11.00
N SER A 168 -13.65 -4.53 -10.17
CA SER A 168 -12.30 -4.16 -10.61
C SER A 168 -11.23 -4.89 -9.81
N ALA A 169 -9.96 -4.80 -10.23
CA ALA A 169 -8.83 -5.31 -9.44
C ALA A 169 -8.82 -4.78 -7.99
N SER A 170 -9.33 -3.57 -7.75
CA SER A 170 -9.44 -3.01 -6.39
C SER A 170 -10.44 -3.77 -5.51
N SER A 171 -11.49 -4.36 -6.09
CA SER A 171 -12.45 -5.19 -5.35
C SER A 171 -11.76 -6.44 -4.77
N PHE A 172 -10.88 -7.08 -5.55
CA PHE A 172 -10.06 -8.20 -5.08
C PHE A 172 -9.06 -7.76 -4.01
N CYS A 173 -8.40 -6.62 -4.20
CA CYS A 173 -7.43 -6.11 -3.23
C CYS A 173 -8.06 -5.88 -1.85
N ARG A 174 -9.33 -5.45 -1.77
CA ARG A 174 -10.06 -5.26 -0.51
C ARG A 174 -10.39 -6.59 0.21
N ARG A 175 -10.47 -7.71 -0.52
CA ARG A 175 -10.75 -9.04 0.03
C ARG A 175 -9.50 -9.81 0.48
N ARG A 176 -8.32 -9.21 0.33
CA ARG A 176 -7.07 -9.78 0.84
C ARG A 176 -7.06 -9.73 2.38
N LEU A 177 -6.45 -10.74 2.99
CA LEU A 177 -6.38 -10.88 4.44
C LEU A 177 -5.93 -9.59 5.17
N PRO A 178 -4.84 -8.89 4.77
CA PRO A 178 -4.42 -7.67 5.47
C PRO A 178 -5.44 -6.53 5.43
N CYS A 179 -6.24 -6.43 4.35
CA CYS A 179 -7.29 -5.40 4.25
C CYS A 179 -8.49 -5.73 5.14
N LEU A 180 -8.81 -7.02 5.29
CA LEU A 180 -9.87 -7.47 6.19
C LEU A 180 -9.49 -7.30 7.66
N LEU A 181 -8.23 -7.51 8.02
CA LEU A 181 -7.74 -7.24 9.38
C LEU A 181 -7.95 -5.77 9.80
N LEU A 182 -7.80 -4.82 8.87
CA LEU A 182 -8.11 -3.41 9.15
C LEU A 182 -9.61 -3.18 9.32
N LYS A 183 -10.44 -3.87 8.52
CA LYS A 183 -11.90 -3.76 8.60
C LYS A 183 -12.41 -4.31 9.94
N LEU A 184 -11.83 -5.42 10.42
CA LEU A 184 -12.11 -6.04 11.72
C LEU A 184 -11.42 -5.34 12.90
N ARG A 185 -10.67 -4.26 12.66
CA ARG A 185 -9.93 -3.50 13.69
C ARG A 185 -8.87 -4.30 14.46
N MET A 186 -8.43 -5.45 13.93
CA MET A 186 -7.30 -6.21 14.50
C MET A 186 -5.95 -5.50 14.31
N ALA A 187 -5.83 -4.69 13.27
CA ALA A 187 -4.65 -3.88 12.99
C ALA A 187 -5.02 -2.43 12.70
N GLN A 188 -4.19 -1.50 13.18
CA GLN A 188 -4.38 -0.06 12.94
C GLN A 188 -3.97 0.35 11.53
N ASN A 189 -2.87 -0.21 11.02
CA ASN A 189 -2.25 0.17 9.76
C ASN A 189 -2.08 -1.03 8.83
N LEU A 190 -2.20 -0.81 7.51
CA LEU A 190 -1.97 -1.87 6.51
C LEU A 190 -0.56 -2.46 6.57
N LYS A 191 0.45 -1.63 6.88
CA LYS A 191 1.82 -2.10 7.04
C LYS A 191 1.93 -3.11 8.18
N SER A 192 1.35 -2.79 9.34
CA SER A 192 1.33 -3.66 10.52
C SER A 192 0.54 -4.94 10.26
N ALA A 193 -0.59 -4.85 9.54
CA ALA A 193 -1.38 -6.01 9.16
C ALA A 193 -0.59 -6.99 8.28
N VAL A 194 0.18 -6.49 7.31
CA VAL A 194 1.05 -7.35 6.48
C VAL A 194 2.11 -8.03 7.33
N THR A 195 2.78 -7.30 8.23
CA THR A 195 3.81 -7.90 9.10
C THR A 195 3.25 -8.96 10.04
N PHE A 196 2.03 -8.78 10.56
CA PHE A 196 1.40 -9.78 11.44
C PHE A 196 1.05 -11.08 10.69
N VAL A 197 0.64 -10.98 9.43
CA VAL A 197 0.36 -12.14 8.58
C VAL A 197 1.67 -12.85 8.22
N GLU A 198 2.69 -12.12 7.78
CA GLU A 198 4.01 -12.70 7.45
C GLU A 198 4.67 -13.40 8.63
N GLN A 199 4.46 -12.90 9.85
CA GLN A 199 4.94 -13.52 11.09
C GLN A 199 4.12 -14.74 11.53
N GLY A 200 2.96 -15.01 10.91
CA GLY A 200 2.09 -16.14 11.25
C GLY A 200 1.27 -15.94 12.52
N HIS A 201 0.92 -14.70 12.88
CA HIS A 201 0.07 -14.43 14.05
C HIS A 201 -1.42 -14.60 13.79
N VAL A 202 -1.82 -14.70 12.52
CA VAL A 202 -3.24 -14.76 12.11
C VAL A 202 -3.55 -16.15 11.57
N ARG A 203 -4.69 -16.70 11.99
CA ARG A 203 -5.28 -17.92 11.42
C ARG A 203 -6.66 -17.63 10.85
N VAL A 204 -7.05 -18.44 9.87
CA VAL A 204 -8.40 -18.45 9.31
C VAL A 204 -8.98 -19.83 9.55
N GLY A 205 -9.93 -19.93 10.49
CA GLY A 205 -10.35 -21.23 11.01
C GLY A 205 -9.19 -21.92 11.74
N PRO A 206 -8.89 -23.20 11.45
CA PRO A 206 -7.82 -23.93 12.11
C PRO A 206 -6.42 -23.64 11.54
N GLU A 207 -6.33 -23.16 10.29
CA GLU A 207 -5.05 -23.04 9.59
C GLU A 207 -4.40 -21.66 9.78
N VAL A 208 -3.10 -21.66 10.06
CA VAL A 208 -2.28 -20.44 10.15
C VAL A 208 -1.93 -19.97 8.74
N VAL A 209 -2.21 -18.69 8.45
CA VAL A 209 -1.96 -18.12 7.13
C VAL A 209 -0.74 -17.20 7.18
N THR A 210 0.28 -17.53 6.40
CA THR A 210 1.52 -16.74 6.27
C THR A 210 1.51 -15.81 5.06
N ASP A 211 0.73 -16.16 4.02
CA ASP A 211 0.68 -15.41 2.77
C ASP A 211 -0.26 -14.19 2.84
N PRO A 212 0.23 -12.94 2.68
CA PRO A 212 -0.64 -11.76 2.67
C PRO A 212 -1.50 -11.65 1.40
N ALA A 213 -1.23 -12.48 0.39
CA ALA A 213 -2.01 -12.55 -0.85
C ALA A 213 -3.28 -13.43 -0.72
N PHE A 214 -3.49 -14.09 0.42
CA PHE A 214 -4.65 -14.93 0.66
C PHE A 214 -5.98 -14.13 0.53
N LEU A 215 -6.89 -14.66 -0.29
CA LEU A 215 -8.23 -14.09 -0.53
C LEU A 215 -9.25 -14.79 0.37
N VAL A 216 -9.89 -14.02 1.24
CA VAL A 216 -10.88 -14.58 2.18
C VAL A 216 -12.29 -14.38 1.62
N THR A 217 -13.07 -15.46 1.58
CA THR A 217 -14.49 -15.44 1.20
C THR A 217 -15.35 -14.82 2.32
N ARG A 218 -16.62 -14.51 2.06
CA ARG A 218 -17.49 -13.94 3.10
C ARG A 218 -17.70 -14.90 4.27
N ALA A 219 -17.93 -16.18 3.99
CA ALA A 219 -18.15 -17.19 5.03
C ALA A 219 -16.90 -17.40 5.90
N MET A 220 -15.70 -17.22 5.34
CA MET A 220 -14.44 -17.37 6.07
C MET A 220 -14.05 -16.13 6.88
N GLU A 221 -14.73 -14.98 6.69
CA GLU A 221 -14.40 -13.71 7.36
C GLU A 221 -14.61 -13.80 8.88
N ASP A 222 -15.61 -14.56 9.32
CA ASP A 222 -15.97 -14.71 10.74
C ASP A 222 -14.97 -15.58 11.52
N PHE A 223 -14.20 -16.42 10.82
CA PHE A 223 -13.22 -17.32 11.43
C PHE A 223 -11.80 -16.74 11.51
N ILE A 224 -11.64 -15.46 11.20
CA ILE A 224 -10.34 -14.78 11.30
C ILE A 224 -10.06 -14.50 12.79
N THR A 225 -9.05 -15.19 13.34
CA THR A 225 -8.64 -15.02 14.74
C THR A 225 -7.13 -14.97 14.87
N TRP A 226 -6.64 -14.51 16.03
CA TRP A 226 -5.23 -14.66 16.39
C TRP A 226 -4.91 -16.14 16.63
N THR A 227 -3.67 -16.54 16.32
CA THR A 227 -3.17 -17.84 16.75
C THR A 227 -3.03 -17.90 18.26
N ASP A 228 -3.23 -19.09 18.83
CA ASP A 228 -3.27 -19.26 20.28
C ASP A 228 -1.92 -18.97 20.94
N SER A 229 -0.83 -19.35 20.28
CA SER A 229 0.54 -19.07 20.70
C SER A 229 1.02 -17.64 20.41
N SER A 230 0.17 -16.77 19.84
CA SER A 230 0.62 -15.41 19.48
C SER A 230 0.83 -14.51 20.70
N ARG A 231 1.98 -13.84 20.74
CA ARG A 231 2.26 -12.78 21.72
C ARG A 231 1.30 -11.60 21.62
N ILE A 232 0.73 -11.35 20.44
CA ILE A 232 -0.25 -10.29 20.23
C ILE A 232 -1.55 -10.63 20.99
N ARG A 233 -2.04 -11.88 20.88
CA ARG A 233 -3.21 -12.33 21.66
C ARG A 233 -2.95 -12.20 23.15
N GLN A 234 -1.79 -12.66 23.62
CA GLN A 234 -1.39 -12.51 25.03
C GLN A 234 -1.39 -11.04 25.47
N HIS A 235 -0.86 -10.12 24.65
CA HIS A 235 -0.85 -8.70 24.96
C HIS A 235 -2.27 -8.12 25.08
N VAL A 236 -3.18 -8.50 24.19
CA VAL A 236 -4.59 -8.07 24.24
C VAL A 236 -5.29 -8.62 25.50
N LEU A 237 -5.11 -9.91 25.82
CA LEU A 237 -5.70 -10.52 27.02
C LEU A 237 -5.15 -9.91 28.31
N ASN A 238 -3.84 -9.64 28.36
CA ASN A 238 -3.21 -8.93 29.48
C ASN A 238 -3.80 -7.52 29.66
N TYR A 239 -4.01 -6.79 28.56
CA TYR A 239 -4.60 -5.45 28.60
C TYR A 239 -6.04 -5.48 29.14
N ASN A 240 -6.82 -6.49 28.74
CA ASN A 240 -8.19 -6.71 29.23
C ASN A 240 -8.24 -7.31 30.65
N GLN A 241 -7.11 -7.73 31.21
CA GLN A 241 -7.04 -8.48 32.48
C GLN A 241 -7.78 -9.83 32.44
N GLU A 242 -7.93 -10.41 31.26
CA GLU A 242 -8.62 -11.69 30.99
C GLU A 242 -7.63 -12.82 30.70
N ARG A 243 -6.34 -12.60 30.98
CA ARG A 243 -5.32 -13.60 30.69
C ARG A 243 -5.41 -14.73 31.70
N ASP A 244 -5.73 -15.91 31.19
CA ASP A 244 -5.52 -17.17 31.86
C ASP A 244 -4.19 -17.80 31.40
N ASP A 245 -3.38 -18.26 32.35
CA ASP A 245 -2.10 -18.91 32.07
C ASP A 245 -2.24 -20.41 31.73
N PHE A 246 -3.41 -21.03 31.98
CA PHE A 246 -3.66 -22.43 31.63
C PHE A 246 -3.75 -22.68 30.12
N ASP A 247 -4.31 -21.73 29.35
CA ASP A 247 -4.57 -21.87 27.91
C ASP A 247 -3.31 -21.74 27.02
N LEU A 248 -2.14 -21.44 27.61
CA LEU A 248 -0.90 -21.14 26.88
C LEU A 248 0.04 -22.36 26.70
N ALA A 249 -0.32 -23.52 27.24
CA ALA A 249 0.57 -24.67 27.42
C ALA A 249 0.54 -25.72 26.29
N CYS A 250 0.03 -25.40 25.09
CA CYS A 250 0.04 -26.33 23.94
C CYS A 250 0.54 -25.67 22.64
#